data_AF-A0A6I3F7D1-F1
#
_entry.id   AF-A0A6I3F7D1-F1
#
_cell.length_a   1.000
_cell.length_b   1.000
_cell.length_c   1.000
_cell.angle_alpha   90.00
_cell.angle_beta   90.00
_cell.angle_gamma   90.00
#
_symmetry.space_group_name_H-M   'P 1'
#
loop_
_entity.id
_entity.type
_entity.pdbx_description
1 polymer ?
#
loop_
_entity_poly.entity_id
_entity_poly.type
_entity_poly.pdbx_seq_one_letter_code
_entity_poly.pdbx_strand_id
1 'polypeptide(L)'
;MFSRRRSDERGSVLILMPCAVLIVIILGAIAVDLAAVRLGQRDLQAAATDAANDAVTAGLDEWAFRIGAGYRLDPALVNNAALRAIGSKGLLGVLDAAPEVTINLDGSVSVRLRQRVPHIFGRAIPGTADDTVVNAVATAHVRQR
;
A
#
# COMPACT_ATOMS: atom_id res chain seq x y z
N MET A 1 38.72 -49.47 26.37
CA MET A 1 37.29 -49.76 26.17
C MET A 1 36.50 -48.51 26.52
N PHE A 2 36.21 -47.64 25.53
CA PHE A 2 35.56 -46.35 25.77
C PHE A 2 34.04 -46.49 25.67
N SER A 3 33.36 -46.41 26.81
CA SER A 3 31.91 -46.32 26.89
C SER A 3 31.47 -44.92 26.42
N ARG A 4 31.02 -44.82 25.16
CA ARG A 4 30.41 -43.60 24.62
C ARG A 4 29.03 -43.43 25.26
N ARG A 5 28.86 -42.32 25.99
CA ARG A 5 27.63 -41.99 26.70
C ARG A 5 26.50 -41.66 25.70
N ARG A 6 25.38 -42.39 25.77
CA ARG A 6 24.09 -42.09 25.12
C ARG A 6 23.40 -40.80 25.62
N SER A 7 24.06 -40.01 26.46
CA SER A 7 23.48 -38.80 27.07
C SER A 7 23.46 -37.58 26.16
N ASP A 8 24.20 -37.59 25.04
CA ASP A 8 24.32 -36.44 24.13
C ASP A 8 23.05 -36.17 23.29
N GLU A 9 22.38 -37.23 22.81
CA GLU A 9 21.22 -37.08 21.92
C GLU A 9 20.01 -36.48 22.64
N ARG A 10 19.76 -36.87 23.90
CA ARG A 10 18.61 -36.38 24.69
C ARG A 10 18.78 -34.92 25.12
N GLY A 11 20.01 -34.51 25.46
CA GLY A 11 20.33 -33.12 25.79
C GLY A 11 20.20 -32.20 24.57
N SER A 12 20.62 -32.68 23.40
CA SER A 12 20.47 -31.96 22.14
C SER A 12 18.99 -31.74 21.76
N VAL A 13 18.13 -32.76 21.90
CA VAL A 13 16.69 -32.64 21.63
C VAL A 13 16.00 -31.66 22.59
N LEU A 14 16.40 -31.64 23.86
CA LEU A 14 15.85 -30.71 24.88
C LEU A 14 16.17 -29.24 24.58
N ILE A 15 17.24 -28.96 23.82
CA ILE A 15 17.60 -27.59 23.40
C ILE A 15 17.06 -27.29 21.99
N LEU A 16 17.09 -28.25 21.07
CA LEU A 16 16.67 -28.05 19.68
C LEU A 16 15.18 -27.76 19.54
N MET A 17 14.32 -28.45 20.29
CA MET A 17 12.87 -28.20 20.22
C MET A 17 12.48 -26.78 20.60
N PRO A 18 12.87 -26.24 21.78
CA PRO A 18 12.53 -24.86 22.12
C PRO A 18 13.18 -23.85 21.16
N CYS A 19 14.42 -24.10 20.70
CA CYS A 19 15.05 -23.25 19.69
C CYS A 19 14.26 -23.24 18.37
N ALA A 20 13.83 -24.40 17.89
CA ALA A 20 13.03 -24.50 16.66
C ALA A 20 11.70 -23.77 16.80
N VAL A 21 11.03 -23.91 17.95
CA VAL A 21 9.78 -23.17 18.25
C VAL A 21 10.02 -21.67 18.24
N LEU A 22 11.09 -21.18 18.88
CA LEU A 22 11.44 -19.77 18.87
C LEU A 22 11.68 -19.25 17.45
N ILE A 23 12.39 -20.01 16.61
CA ILE A 23 12.62 -19.64 15.20
C ILE A 23 11.29 -19.52 14.46
N VAL A 24 10.38 -20.50 14.60
CA VAL A 24 9.06 -20.46 13.96
C VAL A 24 8.24 -19.27 14.44
N ILE A 25 8.26 -18.96 15.74
CA ILE A 25 7.57 -17.78 16.30
C ILE A 25 8.12 -16.49 15.69
N ILE A 26 9.45 -16.34 15.61
CA ILE A 26 10.09 -15.15 15.03
C ILE A 26 9.74 -15.02 13.54
N LEU A 27 9.83 -16.11 12.78
CA LEU A 27 9.46 -16.10 11.37
C LEU A 27 7.97 -15.78 11.19
N GLY A 28 7.11 -16.28 12.06
CA GLY A 28 5.67 -15.95 12.07
C GLY A 28 5.42 -14.47 12.33
N ALA A 29 6.11 -13.87 13.30
CA ALA A 29 6.00 -12.44 13.59
C ALA A 29 6.43 -11.58 12.38
N ILE A 30 7.55 -11.92 11.74
CA ILE A 30 8.03 -11.24 10.53
C ILE A 30 7.01 -11.39 9.39
N ALA A 31 6.45 -12.60 9.20
CA ALA A 31 5.46 -12.85 8.17
C ALA A 31 4.19 -12.01 8.37
N VAL A 32 3.72 -11.84 9.61
CA VAL A 32 2.56 -11.00 9.94
C VAL A 32 2.83 -9.53 9.63
N ASP A 33 4.00 -9.01 9.99
CA ASP A 33 4.38 -7.62 9.68
C ASP A 33 4.43 -7.38 8.16
N LEU A 34 5.05 -8.30 7.41
CA LEU A 34 5.10 -8.21 5.95
C LEU A 34 3.69 -8.30 5.33
N ALA A 35 2.83 -9.15 5.86
CA ALA A 35 1.45 -9.27 5.39
C ALA A 35 0.67 -7.96 5.60
N ALA A 36 0.83 -7.30 6.76
CA ALA A 36 0.21 -6.01 7.04
C ALA A 36 0.68 -4.93 6.06
N VAL A 37 1.99 -4.83 5.81
CA VAL A 37 2.56 -3.89 4.82
C VAL A 37 2.03 -4.18 3.41
N ARG A 38 1.94 -5.46 3.02
CA ARG A 38 1.41 -5.85 1.70
C ARG A 38 -0.07 -5.53 1.53
N LEU A 39 -0.88 -5.69 2.58
CA LEU A 39 -2.28 -5.28 2.55
C LEU A 39 -2.39 -3.77 2.37
N GLY A 40 -1.67 -2.98 3.15
CA GLY A 40 -1.64 -1.52 3.00
C GLY A 40 -1.21 -1.07 1.61
N GLN A 41 -0.20 -1.71 1.00
CA GLN A 41 0.20 -1.43 -0.39
C GLN A 41 -0.93 -1.71 -1.39
N ARG A 42 -1.64 -2.84 -1.24
CA ARG A 42 -2.73 -3.22 -2.15
C ARG A 42 -3.92 -2.28 -2.02
N ASP A 43 -4.29 -1.93 -0.80
CA ASP A 43 -5.40 -1.02 -0.52
C ASP A 43 -5.11 0.38 -1.07
N LEU A 44 -3.87 0.87 -0.87
CA LEU A 44 -3.43 2.15 -1.41
C LEU A 44 -3.39 2.15 -2.95
N GLN A 45 -2.96 1.06 -3.57
CA GLN A 45 -2.97 0.91 -5.03
C GLN A 45 -4.39 0.89 -5.60
N ALA A 46 -5.30 0.17 -4.96
CA ALA A 46 -6.71 0.16 -5.35
C ALA A 46 -7.34 1.55 -5.18
N ALA A 47 -7.00 2.28 -4.12
CA ALA A 47 -7.45 3.66 -3.91
C ALA A 47 -6.92 4.63 -4.98
N ALA A 48 -5.62 4.56 -5.31
CA ALA A 48 -5.05 5.39 -6.36
C ALA A 48 -5.69 5.11 -7.72
N THR A 49 -5.94 3.83 -8.03
CA THR A 49 -6.56 3.41 -9.30
C THR A 49 -7.98 3.95 -9.43
N ASP A 50 -8.81 3.75 -8.41
CA ASP A 50 -10.19 4.24 -8.43
C ASP A 50 -10.24 5.77 -8.49
N ALA A 51 -9.38 6.44 -7.71
CA ALA A 51 -9.28 7.91 -7.74
C ALA A 51 -8.83 8.43 -9.10
N ALA A 52 -7.87 7.79 -9.76
CA ALA A 52 -7.45 8.19 -11.11
C ALA A 52 -8.58 8.00 -12.13
N ASN A 53 -9.29 6.87 -12.07
CA ASN A 53 -10.42 6.59 -12.97
C ASN A 53 -11.59 7.57 -12.78
N ASP A 54 -11.97 7.84 -11.54
CA ASP A 54 -13.03 8.81 -11.22
C ASP A 54 -12.62 10.23 -11.62
N ALA A 55 -11.36 10.60 -11.38
CA ALA A 55 -10.84 11.92 -11.72
C ALA A 55 -10.79 12.17 -13.23
N VAL A 56 -10.36 11.19 -14.02
CA VAL A 56 -10.39 11.24 -15.48
C VAL A 56 -11.83 11.36 -16.00
N THR A 57 -12.74 10.58 -15.43
CA THR A 57 -14.13 10.51 -15.91
C THR A 57 -14.91 11.78 -15.55
N ALA A 58 -14.81 12.25 -14.31
CA ALA A 58 -15.52 13.44 -13.84
C ALA A 58 -14.83 14.75 -14.24
N GLY A 59 -13.53 14.70 -14.52
CA GLY A 59 -12.76 15.86 -14.97
C GLY A 59 -13.03 16.27 -16.41
N LEU A 60 -13.68 15.41 -17.20
CA LEU A 60 -14.02 15.68 -18.59
C LEU A 60 -14.94 16.90 -18.69
N ASP A 61 -14.51 17.94 -19.40
CA ASP A 61 -15.38 19.05 -19.76
C ASP A 61 -16.40 18.57 -20.80
N GLU A 62 -17.54 18.11 -20.29
CA GLU A 62 -18.61 17.51 -21.08
C GLU A 62 -19.19 18.53 -22.08
N TRP A 63 -19.18 19.82 -21.77
CA TRP A 63 -19.66 20.84 -22.68
C TRP A 63 -18.69 21.02 -23.85
N ALA A 64 -17.39 21.16 -23.59
CA ALA A 64 -16.36 21.22 -24.63
C ALA A 64 -16.36 19.96 -25.52
N PHE A 65 -16.56 18.78 -24.92
CA PHE A 65 -16.69 17.53 -25.66
C PHE A 65 -17.94 17.51 -26.54
N ARG A 66 -19.11 17.90 -26.01
CA ARG A 66 -20.39 17.90 -26.74
C ARG A 66 -20.43 18.90 -27.91
N ILE A 67 -19.76 20.04 -27.79
CA ILE A 67 -19.70 21.05 -28.86
C ILE A 67 -18.56 20.81 -29.86
N GLY A 68 -17.80 19.72 -29.72
CA GLY A 68 -16.69 19.39 -30.61
C GLY A 68 -15.44 20.27 -30.43
N ALA A 69 -15.34 21.03 -29.33
CA ALA A 69 -14.18 21.87 -29.01
C ALA A 69 -12.95 21.07 -28.53
N GLY A 70 -13.06 19.74 -28.51
CA GLY A 70 -11.99 18.81 -28.18
C GLY A 70 -12.02 18.34 -26.73
N TYR A 71 -11.00 17.56 -26.37
CA TYR A 71 -10.86 16.96 -25.05
C TYR A 71 -10.13 17.92 -24.10
N ARG A 72 -10.83 18.39 -23.06
CA ARG A 72 -10.25 19.23 -22.00
C ARG A 72 -10.63 18.67 -20.64
N LEU A 73 -9.65 18.64 -19.74
CA LEU A 73 -9.84 18.31 -18.34
C LEU A 73 -9.87 19.59 -17.51
N ASP A 74 -10.89 19.74 -16.66
CA ASP A 74 -10.94 20.82 -15.66
C ASP A 74 -10.16 20.39 -14.40
N PRO A 75 -9.05 21.08 -14.04
CA PRO A 75 -8.27 20.77 -12.84
C PRO A 75 -9.09 20.75 -11.54
N ALA A 76 -10.10 21.61 -11.41
CA ALA A 76 -10.92 21.67 -10.21
C ALA A 76 -11.85 20.45 -10.09
N LEU A 77 -12.42 19.99 -11.21
CA LEU A 77 -13.25 18.78 -11.24
C LEU A 77 -12.43 17.52 -11.00
N VAL A 78 -11.26 17.42 -11.65
CA VAL A 78 -10.28 16.34 -11.46
C VAL A 78 -9.91 16.19 -10.00
N ASN A 79 -9.50 17.28 -9.34
CA ASN A 79 -9.06 17.24 -7.95
C ASN A 79 -10.22 16.90 -7.00
N ASN A 80 -11.41 17.50 -7.19
CA ASN A 80 -12.57 17.20 -6.35
C ASN A 80 -13.06 15.75 -6.52
N ALA A 81 -12.97 15.18 -7.72
CA ALA A 81 -13.32 13.78 -7.96
C ALA A 81 -12.33 12.82 -7.29
N ALA A 82 -11.02 13.06 -7.45
CA ALA A 82 -9.98 12.28 -6.78
C ALA A 82 -10.15 12.30 -5.26
N LEU A 83 -10.33 13.49 -4.67
CA LEU A 83 -10.51 13.63 -3.22
C LEU A 83 -11.78 12.95 -2.70
N ARG A 84 -12.89 13.00 -3.46
CA ARG A 84 -14.12 12.27 -3.11
C ARG A 84 -13.93 10.76 -3.16
N ALA A 85 -13.23 10.25 -4.18
CA ALA A 85 -12.93 8.82 -4.31
C ALA A 85 -12.01 8.31 -3.19
N ILE A 86 -11.02 9.11 -2.78
CA ILE A 86 -10.14 8.76 -1.64
C ILE A 86 -10.92 8.86 -0.32
N GLY A 87 -11.76 9.89 -0.18
CA GLY A 87 -12.59 10.13 1.00
C GLY A 87 -13.65 9.05 1.23
N SER A 88 -14.26 8.52 0.16
CA SER A 88 -15.26 7.44 0.27
C SER A 88 -14.66 6.14 0.81
N LYS A 89 -13.36 5.92 0.63
CA LYS A 89 -12.60 4.80 1.19
C LYS A 89 -12.11 5.05 2.62
N GLY A 90 -12.37 6.23 3.20
CA GLY A 90 -11.92 6.60 4.55
C GLY A 90 -10.40 6.77 4.68
N LEU A 91 -9.66 6.86 3.57
CA LEU A 91 -8.20 6.86 3.58
C LEU A 91 -7.60 8.22 3.96
N LEU A 92 -8.34 9.32 3.80
CA LEU A 92 -7.84 10.68 4.03
C LEU A 92 -7.21 10.88 5.42
N GLY A 93 -7.72 10.22 6.45
CA GLY A 93 -7.19 10.33 7.82
C GLY A 93 -5.95 9.48 8.11
N VAL A 94 -5.56 8.60 7.20
CA VAL A 94 -4.46 7.63 7.39
C VAL A 94 -3.28 7.92 6.43
N LEU A 95 -3.44 8.85 5.49
CA LEU A 95 -2.35 9.24 4.60
C LEU A 95 -1.26 10.00 5.35
N ASP A 96 -0.01 9.74 4.99
CA ASP A 96 1.18 10.42 5.51
C ASP A 96 1.36 11.82 4.91
N ALA A 97 0.76 12.06 3.74
CA ALA A 97 0.81 13.32 3.02
C ALA A 97 -0.50 13.55 2.25
N ALA A 98 -0.75 14.81 1.86
CA ALA A 98 -1.88 15.13 1.00
C ALA A 98 -1.80 14.36 -0.33
N PRO A 99 -2.94 13.87 -0.87
CA PRO A 99 -2.99 13.26 -2.19
C PRO A 99 -2.43 14.21 -3.26
N GLU A 100 -1.54 13.71 -4.12
CA GLU A 100 -1.00 14.47 -5.24
C GLU A 100 -1.72 14.01 -6.51
N VAL A 101 -2.39 14.95 -7.18
CA VAL A 101 -3.15 14.71 -8.41
C VAL A 101 -2.55 15.55 -9.52
N THR A 102 -2.10 14.89 -10.58
CA THR A 102 -1.40 15.53 -11.69
C THR A 102 -2.10 15.20 -13.00
N ILE A 103 -2.46 16.23 -13.77
CA ILE A 103 -2.91 16.07 -15.16
C ILE A 103 -1.67 16.06 -16.04
N ASN A 104 -1.44 14.97 -16.76
CA ASN A 104 -0.33 14.81 -17.66
C ASN A 104 -0.63 15.47 -19.02
N LEU A 105 0.42 15.77 -19.78
CA LEU A 105 0.32 16.44 -21.09
C LEU A 105 -0.43 15.61 -22.15
N ASP A 106 -0.52 14.30 -21.95
CA ASP A 106 -1.25 13.36 -22.82
C ASP A 106 -2.76 13.28 -22.49
N GLY A 107 -3.24 14.07 -21.53
CA GLY A 107 -4.64 14.05 -21.10
C GLY A 107 -5.00 12.93 -20.13
N SER A 108 -3.99 12.23 -19.57
CA SER A 108 -4.16 11.28 -18.48
C SER A 108 -4.10 11.95 -17.11
N VAL A 109 -4.70 11.34 -16.09
CA VAL A 109 -4.60 11.80 -14.69
C VAL A 109 -3.81 10.77 -13.89
N SER A 110 -2.76 11.24 -13.22
CA SER A 110 -1.98 10.47 -12.26
C SER A 110 -2.37 10.86 -10.84
N VAL A 111 -2.63 9.86 -9.99
CA VAL A 111 -2.88 10.04 -8.56
C VAL A 111 -1.78 9.32 -7.78
N ARG A 112 -1.09 10.06 -6.91
CA ARG A 112 -0.08 9.54 -5.99
C ARG A 112 -0.57 9.64 -4.56
N LEU A 113 -0.51 8.52 -3.86
CA LEU A 113 -0.88 8.39 -2.45
C LEU A 113 0.30 7.85 -1.65
N ARG A 114 0.34 8.24 -0.37
CA ARG A 114 1.38 7.82 0.57
C ARG A 114 0.77 7.55 1.95
N GLN A 115 1.09 6.41 2.54
CA GLN A 115 0.55 5.97 3.82
C GLN A 115 1.67 5.36 4.68
N ARG A 116 1.57 5.51 6.01
CA ARG A 116 2.39 4.73 6.95
C ARG A 116 1.61 3.50 7.40
N VAL A 117 2.23 2.34 7.24
CA VAL A 117 1.70 1.08 7.75
C VAL A 117 2.50 0.71 8.99
N PRO A 118 1.88 0.70 10.18
CA PRO A 118 2.60 0.35 11.40
C PRO A 118 2.93 -1.14 11.44
N HIS A 119 4.15 -1.48 11.88
CA HIS A 119 4.52 -2.86 12.17
C HIS A 119 3.72 -3.35 13.38
N ILE A 120 3.31 -4.62 13.40
CA ILE A 120 2.58 -5.20 14.53
C ILE A 120 3.58 -5.65 15.59
N PHE A 121 4.60 -6.41 15.19
CA PHE A 121 5.61 -6.96 16.11
C PHE A 121 6.93 -6.20 16.08
N GLY A 122 7.35 -5.67 14.93
CA GLY A 122 8.60 -4.93 14.77
C GLY A 122 8.76 -3.74 15.73
N ARG A 123 7.67 -3.09 16.13
CA ARG A 123 7.69 -1.98 17.11
C ARG A 123 8.15 -2.37 18.53
N ALA A 124 8.12 -3.67 18.85
CA ALA A 124 8.54 -4.18 20.17
C ALA A 124 10.05 -4.45 20.25
N ILE A 125 10.78 -4.35 19.14
CA ILE A 125 12.22 -4.58 19.07
C ILE A 125 12.94 -3.23 19.17
N PRO A 126 13.85 -3.04 20.15
CA PRO A 126 14.61 -1.81 20.23
C PRO A 126 15.49 -1.59 18.99
N GLY A 127 15.41 -0.41 18.39
CA GLY A 127 16.24 -0.01 17.24
C GLY A 127 15.67 -0.33 15.86
N THR A 128 14.48 -0.94 15.76
CA THR A 128 13.74 -1.10 14.50
C THR A 128 12.73 0.03 14.29
N ALA A 129 12.32 0.26 13.05
CA ALA A 129 11.29 1.25 12.74
C ALA A 129 9.89 0.76 13.16
N ASP A 130 9.06 1.65 13.71
CA ASP A 130 7.69 1.33 14.14
C ASP A 130 6.71 1.19 12.97
N ASP A 131 7.06 1.72 11.80
CA ASP A 131 6.23 1.71 10.61
C ASP A 131 7.05 1.57 9.33
N THR A 132 6.35 1.30 8.23
CA THR A 132 6.88 1.36 6.86
C THR A 132 6.03 2.31 6.04
N VAL A 133 6.66 3.26 5.37
CA VAL A 133 6.00 4.13 4.38
C VAL A 133 5.76 3.34 3.10
N VAL A 134 4.51 3.34 2.64
CA VAL A 134 4.10 2.75 1.36
C VAL A 134 3.58 3.84 0.44
N ASN A 135 3.92 3.72 -0.85
CA ASN A 135 3.51 4.66 -1.89
C ASN A 135 2.74 3.89 -2.97
N ALA A 136 1.71 4.52 -3.52
CA ALA A 136 1.01 4.03 -4.69
C ALA A 136 0.86 5.15 -5.71
N VAL A 137 1.00 4.78 -6.98
CA VAL A 137 0.74 5.67 -8.12
C VAL A 137 -0.13 4.90 -9.10
N ALA A 138 -1.19 5.56 -9.57
CA ALA A 138 -1.99 5.05 -10.67
C ALA A 138 -2.24 6.16 -11.67
N THR A 139 -2.29 5.78 -12.95
CA THR A 139 -2.56 6.68 -14.07
C THR A 139 -3.74 6.12 -14.84
N ALA A 140 -4.71 6.97 -15.15
CA ALA A 140 -5.88 6.63 -15.94
C ALA A 140 -5.92 7.50 -17.21
N HIS A 141 -6.43 6.91 -18.29
CA HIS A 141 -6.63 7.59 -19.58
C HIS A 141 -8.13 7.53 -19.93
N VAL A 142 -8.65 8.56 -20.61
CA VAL A 142 -9.97 8.41 -21.24
C VAL A 142 -9.85 7.44 -22.41
N ARG A 143 -10.59 6.33 -22.32
CA ARG A 143 -10.84 5.47 -23.47
C ARG A 143 -11.95 6.09 -24.31
N GLN A 144 -11.63 6.53 -25.52
CA GLN A 144 -12.63 6.69 -26.58
C GLN A 144 -13.17 5.30 -26.91
N ARG A 145 -14.50 5.14 -26.85
CA ARG A 145 -15.21 3.94 -27.29
C ARG A 145 -15.77 4.17 -28.68
#